data_AF-A0A9D6CGN8-F1
#
_entry.id   AF-A0A9D6CGN8-F1
#
_cell.length_a   1.000
_cell.length_b   1.000
_cell.length_c   1.000
_cell.angle_alpha   90.00
_cell.angle_beta   90.00
_cell.angle_gamma   90.00
#
_symmetry.space_group_name_H-M   'P 1'
#
loop_
_entity.id
_entity.type
_entity.pdbx_description
1 polymer ?
#
loop_
_entity_poly.entity_id
_entity_poly.type
_entity_poly.pdbx_seq_one_letter_code
_entity_poly.pdbx_strand_id
1 'polypeptide(L)'
;MTRLAPIALVAAMLALAGCYGPRGAIYPYSGSGYTYVSSEMQPVTVTLIDTRTEEPFFKMEIPVGKQLTLNFLEGKGDDPVERPDRMVYAIMDAGTSTGRLTNQLTCPPRGSRRIDYALRPAPEAREMPVDYEQRIDAVQGRPAWWTPAGGEIPREKRFYE
;
A
#
# COMPACT_ATOMS: atom_id res chain seq x y z
N MET A 1 43.97 -17.46 31.39
CA MET A 1 43.35 -16.13 31.20
C MET A 1 43.34 -15.80 29.70
N THR A 2 42.35 -16.27 28.95
CA THR A 2 41.10 -15.54 28.61
C THR A 2 41.30 -14.37 27.65
N ARG A 3 41.48 -14.64 26.33
CA ARG A 3 41.29 -13.63 25.26
C ARG A 3 40.66 -14.15 23.96
N LEU A 4 40.04 -15.33 23.96
CA LEU A 4 39.30 -15.83 22.79
C LEU A 4 37.80 -15.45 22.78
N ALA A 5 37.26 -15.08 23.95
CA ALA A 5 35.86 -14.68 24.11
C ALA A 5 35.42 -13.41 23.33
N PRO A 6 36.23 -12.33 23.18
CA PRO A 6 35.72 -11.12 22.54
C PRO A 6 35.61 -11.24 21.02
N ILE A 7 36.40 -12.13 20.38
CA ILE A 7 36.40 -12.28 18.91
C ILE A 7 35.11 -13.00 18.45
N ALA A 8 34.66 -14.02 19.19
CA ALA A 8 33.43 -14.73 18.88
C ALA A 8 32.18 -13.85 19.02
N LEU A 9 32.18 -12.93 19.99
CA LEU A 9 31.07 -11.99 20.20
C LEU A 9 30.98 -10.94 19.08
N VAL A 10 32.13 -10.42 18.62
CA VAL A 10 32.17 -9.44 17.51
C VAL A 10 31.75 -10.08 16.18
N ALA A 11 32.15 -11.33 15.92
CA ALA A 11 31.70 -12.08 14.74
C ALA A 11 30.17 -12.33 14.73
N ALA A 12 29.57 -12.57 15.90
CA ALA A 12 28.13 -12.74 16.04
C ALA A 12 27.34 -11.43 15.79
N MET A 13 27.90 -10.27 16.15
CA MET A 13 27.28 -8.97 15.89
C MET A 13 27.32 -8.57 14.40
N LEU A 14 28.37 -8.98 13.66
CA LEU A 14 28.47 -8.75 12.21
C LEU A 14 27.43 -9.56 11.40
N ALA A 15 26.96 -10.70 11.92
CA ALA A 15 25.89 -11.48 11.29
C ALA A 15 24.49 -10.85 11.47
N LEU A 16 24.31 -9.98 12.48
CA LEU A 16 23.09 -9.21 12.72
C LEU A 16 23.05 -7.89 11.94
N ALA A 17 24.18 -7.44 11.40
CA ALA A 17 24.24 -6.39 10.39
C ALA A 17 23.83 -6.97 9.02
N GLY A 18 22.67 -7.63 8.97
CA GLY A 18 21.95 -7.94 7.74
C GLY A 18 21.46 -6.63 7.15
N CYS A 19 22.37 -5.95 6.46
CA CYS A 19 22.11 -4.70 5.77
C CYS A 19 20.87 -4.84 4.90
N TYR A 20 19.92 -3.95 5.16
CA TYR A 20 18.71 -3.70 4.39
C TYR A 20 18.95 -3.85 2.88
N GLY A 21 18.52 -4.98 2.34
CA GLY A 21 18.41 -5.16 0.90
C GLY A 21 17.03 -4.64 0.47
N PRO A 22 16.92 -3.76 -0.53
CA PRO A 22 15.62 -3.32 -1.06
C PRO A 22 14.82 -4.45 -1.78
N ARG A 23 15.14 -5.72 -1.49
CA ARG A 23 14.56 -6.92 -2.12
C ARG A 23 14.12 -7.99 -1.11
N GLY A 24 13.86 -7.62 0.15
CA GLY A 24 13.50 -8.56 1.20
C GLY A 24 14.74 -9.19 1.83
N ALA A 25 14.68 -9.44 3.13
CA ALA A 25 15.75 -10.03 3.92
C ALA A 25 15.93 -11.53 3.58
N ILE A 26 16.44 -12.28 4.56
CA ILE A 26 16.84 -13.71 4.58
C ILE A 26 15.84 -14.74 3.97
N TYR A 27 14.66 -14.32 3.51
CA TYR A 27 13.67 -15.14 2.79
C TYR A 27 13.42 -14.60 1.37
N PRO A 28 14.26 -14.96 0.38
CA PRO A 28 14.14 -14.51 -1.00
C PRO A 28 12.95 -15.10 -1.78
N TYR A 29 12.10 -15.93 -1.17
CA TYR A 29 10.94 -16.54 -1.83
C TYR A 29 9.74 -15.59 -1.98
N SER A 30 9.70 -14.48 -1.22
CA SER A 30 8.78 -13.38 -1.52
C SER A 30 9.39 -12.56 -2.66
N GLY A 31 9.05 -12.90 -3.90
CA GLY A 31 9.45 -12.15 -5.09
C GLY A 31 9.35 -10.64 -4.83
N SER A 32 10.38 -9.92 -5.25
CA SER A 32 10.59 -8.48 -5.09
C SER A 32 9.42 -7.64 -5.62
N GLY A 33 8.34 -7.59 -4.84
CA GLY A 33 7.15 -6.81 -5.12
C GLY A 33 7.34 -5.38 -4.63
N TYR A 34 6.90 -4.43 -5.45
CA TYR A 34 6.82 -3.03 -5.09
C TYR A 34 5.46 -2.78 -4.46
N THR A 35 5.45 -2.22 -3.24
CA THR A 35 4.21 -1.87 -2.54
C THR A 35 4.15 -0.38 -2.29
N TYR A 36 3.05 0.23 -2.70
CA TYR A 36 2.76 1.65 -2.50
C TYR A 36 1.50 1.78 -1.66
N VAL A 37 1.58 2.48 -0.54
CA VAL A 37 0.47 2.67 0.40
C VAL A 37 -0.12 4.05 0.19
N SER A 38 -1.45 4.14 0.14
CA SER A 38 -2.20 5.40 0.05
C SER A 38 -2.85 5.68 1.40
N SER A 39 -2.48 6.79 2.03
CA SER A 39 -3.04 7.23 3.32
C SER A 39 -3.84 8.51 3.15
N GLU A 40 -4.69 8.87 4.10
CA GLU A 40 -5.57 10.06 4.01
C GLU A 40 -4.78 11.36 3.81
N MET A 41 -3.60 11.44 4.44
CA MET A 41 -2.70 12.59 4.34
C MET A 41 -1.73 12.50 3.16
N GLN A 42 -1.58 11.31 2.57
CA GLN A 42 -0.70 11.06 1.43
C GLN A 42 -1.43 10.15 0.44
N PRO A 43 -2.44 10.68 -0.28
CA PRO A 43 -3.09 9.93 -1.35
C PRO A 43 -2.14 9.79 -2.54
N VAL A 44 -2.04 8.58 -3.08
CA VAL A 44 -1.02 8.23 -4.08
C VAL A 44 -1.64 7.77 -5.40
N THR A 45 -1.06 8.27 -6.49
CA THR A 45 -1.24 7.72 -7.84
C THR A 45 0.08 7.12 -8.33
N VAL A 46 0.04 5.89 -8.81
CA VAL A 46 1.20 5.20 -9.40
C VAL A 46 0.96 5.07 -10.91
N THR A 47 1.92 5.54 -11.69
CA THR A 47 1.91 5.41 -13.16
C THR A 47 3.15 4.66 -13.60
N LEU A 48 3.02 3.72 -14.53
CA LEU A 48 4.14 3.07 -15.17
C LEU A 48 4.22 3.49 -16.63
N ILE A 49 5.42 3.91 -17.03
CA ILE A 49 5.71 4.48 -18.33
C ILE A 49 6.76 3.61 -19.03
N ASP A 50 6.53 3.33 -20.32
CA ASP A 50 7.56 2.77 -21.19
C ASP A 50 8.54 3.88 -21.58
N THR A 51 9.81 3.76 -21.23
CA THR A 51 10.80 4.80 -21.53
C THR A 51 11.22 4.84 -22.99
N ARG A 52 10.82 3.86 -23.81
CA ARG A 52 11.10 3.83 -25.26
C ARG A 52 10.12 4.71 -26.03
N THR A 53 8.84 4.67 -25.64
CA THR A 53 7.76 5.42 -26.30
C THR A 53 7.30 6.63 -25.48
N GLU A 54 7.72 6.72 -24.21
CA GLU A 54 7.24 7.69 -23.21
C GLU A 54 5.75 7.59 -22.90
N GLU A 55 5.09 6.50 -23.30
CA GLU A 55 3.67 6.29 -23.09
C GLU A 55 3.39 5.54 -21.77
N PRO A 56 2.37 5.98 -21.00
CA PRO A 56 1.92 5.24 -19.82
C PRO A 56 1.14 3.99 -20.23
N PHE A 57 1.60 2.81 -19.80
CA PHE A 57 0.89 1.54 -20.04
C PHE A 57 0.06 1.09 -18.84
N PHE A 58 0.28 1.70 -17.68
CA PHE A 58 -0.51 1.45 -16.47
C PHE A 58 -0.60 2.73 -15.65
N LYS A 59 -1.80 3.04 -15.17
CA LYS A 59 -2.04 4.13 -14.23
C LYS A 59 -3.07 3.65 -13.23
N MET A 60 -2.75 3.78 -11.94
CA MET A 60 -3.64 3.40 -10.87
C MET A 60 -3.68 4.48 -9.80
N GLU A 61 -4.89 4.92 -9.54
CA GLU A 61 -5.25 5.75 -8.42
C GLU A 61 -5.54 4.85 -7.22
N ILE A 62 -4.65 4.86 -6.23
CA ILE A 62 -4.76 3.93 -5.10
C ILE A 62 -5.79 4.51 -4.13
N PRO A 63 -6.88 3.78 -3.83
CA PRO A 63 -7.86 4.25 -2.87
C PRO A 63 -7.22 4.45 -1.50
N VAL A 64 -7.68 5.47 -0.77
CA VAL A 64 -7.17 5.78 0.56
C VAL A 64 -7.43 4.62 1.52
N GLY A 65 -6.44 4.29 2.36
CA GLY A 65 -6.50 3.14 3.26
C GLY A 65 -6.22 1.79 2.58
N LYS A 66 -5.88 1.80 1.29
CA LYS A 66 -5.43 0.63 0.52
C LYS A 66 -3.97 0.77 0.14
N GLN A 67 -3.39 -0.34 -0.30
CA GLN A 67 -2.06 -0.42 -0.87
C GLN A 67 -2.11 -1.13 -2.23
N LEU A 68 -1.30 -0.67 -3.18
CA LEU A 68 -1.04 -1.36 -4.43
C LEU A 68 0.24 -2.17 -4.27
N THR A 69 0.16 -3.48 -4.45
CA THR A 69 1.34 -4.34 -4.56
C THR A 69 1.44 -4.85 -5.99
N LEU A 70 2.61 -4.70 -6.59
CA LEU A 70 2.91 -5.16 -7.94
C LEU A 70 4.23 -5.92 -7.99
N ASN A 71 4.33 -6.90 -8.87
CA ASN A 71 5.53 -7.67 -9.13
C ASN A 71 5.69 -7.90 -10.64
N PHE A 72 6.92 -8.07 -11.09
CA PHE A 72 7.24 -8.30 -12.50
C PHE A 72 7.82 -9.68 -12.68
N LEU A 73 7.21 -10.45 -13.59
CA LEU A 73 7.62 -11.77 -14.00
C LEU A 73 8.35 -11.65 -15.34
N GLU A 74 9.66 -11.82 -15.32
CA GLU A 74 10.50 -11.69 -16.51
C GLU A 74 10.25 -12.85 -17.50
N GLY A 75 10.16 -12.53 -18.79
CA GLY A 75 9.97 -13.53 -19.85
C GLY A 75 8.62 -14.27 -19.83
N LYS A 76 7.62 -13.71 -19.14
CA LYS A 76 6.24 -14.25 -19.08
C LYS A 76 5.24 -13.38 -19.84
N GLY A 77 5.72 -12.41 -20.61
CA GLY A 77 4.90 -11.58 -21.48
C GLY A 77 4.42 -12.33 -22.72
N ASP A 78 3.61 -11.64 -23.54
CA ASP A 78 3.01 -12.23 -24.73
C ASP A 78 3.85 -11.95 -26.00
N ASP A 79 4.68 -10.89 -25.99
CA ASP A 79 5.53 -10.51 -27.12
C ASP A 79 7.01 -10.52 -26.68
N PRO A 80 7.89 -11.31 -27.31
CA PRO A 80 9.28 -11.43 -26.88
C PRO A 80 10.14 -10.18 -27.10
N VAL A 81 9.70 -9.23 -27.94
CA VAL A 81 10.46 -8.03 -28.31
C VAL A 81 9.85 -6.79 -27.66
N GLU A 82 8.55 -6.57 -27.84
CA GLU A 82 7.89 -5.35 -27.38
C GLU A 82 7.49 -5.42 -25.91
N ARG A 83 6.95 -6.57 -25.46
CA ARG A 83 6.39 -6.73 -24.11
C ARG A 83 6.76 -8.10 -23.51
N PRO A 84 8.06 -8.35 -23.27
CA PRO A 84 8.56 -9.66 -22.86
C PRO A 84 8.24 -10.01 -21.40
N ASP A 85 7.94 -9.02 -20.56
CA ASP A 85 7.67 -9.20 -19.14
C ASP A 85 6.17 -9.19 -18.85
N ARG A 86 5.78 -9.75 -17.71
CA ARG A 86 4.40 -9.68 -17.19
C ARG A 86 4.38 -9.01 -15.83
N MET A 87 3.63 -7.93 -15.70
CA MET A 87 3.31 -7.35 -14.41
C MET A 87 2.09 -8.04 -13.81
N VAL A 88 2.18 -8.42 -12.54
CA VAL A 88 1.06 -8.91 -11.73
C VAL A 88 0.84 -7.93 -10.59
N TYR A 89 -0.41 -7.63 -10.26
CA TYR A 89 -0.72 -6.65 -9.21
C TYR A 89 -2.04 -6.93 -8.50
N ALA A 90 -2.20 -6.36 -7.31
CA ALA A 90 -3.46 -6.32 -6.59
C ALA A 90 -3.53 -5.10 -5.68
N ILE A 91 -4.76 -4.66 -5.42
CA ILE A 91 -5.06 -3.67 -4.37
C ILE A 91 -5.43 -4.46 -3.12
N MET A 92 -4.80 -4.15 -2.00
CA MET A 92 -5.00 -4.79 -0.71
C MET A 92 -5.27 -3.73 0.36
N ASP A 93 -5.74 -4.15 1.53
CA ASP A 93 -5.79 -3.25 2.69
C ASP A 93 -4.39 -2.84 3.13
N ALA A 94 -4.23 -1.58 3.53
CA ALA A 94 -2.95 -1.06 4.02
C ALA A 94 -2.45 -1.89 5.21
N GLY A 95 -1.19 -2.32 5.15
CA GLY A 95 -0.55 -3.16 6.18
C GLY A 95 -0.66 -4.67 5.90
N THR A 96 -1.33 -5.08 4.82
CA THR A 96 -1.40 -6.49 4.42
C THR A 96 -0.01 -6.96 3.98
N SER A 97 0.52 -7.99 4.64
CA SER A 97 1.87 -8.55 4.39
C SER A 97 1.86 -9.74 3.42
N THR A 98 0.73 -10.44 3.30
CA THR A 98 0.57 -11.62 2.45
C THR A 98 -0.72 -11.53 1.65
N GLY A 99 -0.67 -11.92 0.38
CA GLY A 99 -1.83 -11.88 -0.49
C GLY A 99 -1.50 -12.36 -1.90
N ARG A 100 -2.53 -12.75 -2.64
CA ARG A 100 -2.41 -13.16 -4.04
C ARG A 100 -2.61 -11.96 -4.95
N LEU A 101 -1.71 -11.80 -5.93
CA LEU A 101 -1.87 -10.82 -7.00
C LEU A 101 -2.89 -11.35 -8.00
N THR A 102 -4.01 -10.65 -8.15
CA THR A 102 -5.19 -11.11 -8.90
C THR A 102 -5.21 -10.63 -10.34
N ASN A 103 -4.58 -9.49 -10.62
CA ASN A 103 -4.54 -8.88 -11.92
C ASN A 103 -3.19 -9.08 -12.59
N GLN A 104 -3.18 -9.10 -13.92
CA GLN A 104 -1.97 -9.24 -14.72
C GLN A 104 -2.06 -8.41 -16.00
N LEU A 105 -0.93 -7.90 -16.47
CA LEU A 105 -0.77 -7.36 -17.82
C LEU A 105 0.66 -7.58 -18.32
N THR A 106 0.83 -7.62 -19.64
CA THR A 106 2.15 -7.62 -20.27
C THR A 106 2.78 -6.24 -20.18
N CYS A 107 4.08 -6.17 -19.93
CA CYS A 107 4.81 -4.92 -19.81
C CYS A 107 6.15 -4.96 -20.56
N PRO A 108 6.72 -3.78 -20.86
CA PRO A 108 8.09 -3.65 -21.39
C PRO A 108 9.13 -4.31 -20.49
N PRO A 109 10.35 -4.59 -21.02
CA PRO A 109 11.41 -5.18 -20.23
C PRO A 109 11.83 -4.26 -19.08
N ARG A 110 12.48 -4.83 -18.05
CA ARG A 110 12.94 -4.11 -16.86
C ARG A 110 13.72 -2.82 -17.11
N GLY A 111 14.55 -2.78 -18.16
CA GLY A 111 15.37 -1.61 -18.49
C GLY A 111 14.58 -0.47 -19.15
N SER A 112 13.36 -0.72 -19.60
CA SER A 112 12.54 0.21 -20.38
C SER A 112 11.27 0.63 -19.65
N ARG A 113 11.20 0.45 -18.34
CA ARG A 113 10.04 0.82 -17.52
C ARG A 113 10.43 1.77 -16.40
N ARG A 114 9.65 2.83 -16.22
CA ARG A 114 9.78 3.78 -15.12
C ARG A 114 8.50 3.77 -14.30
N ILE A 115 8.64 3.80 -12.97
CA ILE A 115 7.52 3.93 -12.05
C ILE A 115 7.51 5.38 -11.55
N ASP A 116 6.47 6.12 -11.93
CA ASP A 116 6.23 7.48 -11.51
C ASP A 116 5.24 7.48 -10.34
N TYR A 117 5.64 8.12 -9.24
CA TYR A 117 4.87 8.25 -8.03
C TYR A 117 4.39 9.70 -7.89
N ALA A 118 3.08 9.90 -7.87
CA ALA A 118 2.47 11.21 -7.74
C ALA A 118 1.61 11.28 -6.46
N LEU A 119 1.85 12.31 -5.65
CA LEU A 119 1.01 12.64 -4.52
C LEU A 119 -0.17 13.48 -4.99
N ARG A 120 -1.38 13.08 -4.62
CA ARG A 120 -2.59 13.87 -4.84
C ARG A 120 -2.76 14.91 -3.71
N PRO A 121 -3.58 15.94 -3.90
CA PRO A 121 -3.91 16.89 -2.83
C PRO A 121 -4.54 16.19 -1.63
N ALA A 122 -4.03 16.45 -0.43
CA ALA A 122 -4.54 15.94 0.84
C ALA A 122 -5.34 17.03 1.59
N PRO A 123 -6.28 16.68 2.48
CA PRO A 123 -6.69 15.31 2.85
C PRO A 123 -7.75 14.72 1.90
N GLU A 124 -7.60 13.42 1.61
CA GLU A 124 -8.61 12.64 0.89
C GLU A 124 -9.24 11.66 1.87
N ALA A 125 -10.58 11.71 2.00
CA ALA A 125 -11.29 10.87 2.95
C ALA A 125 -11.30 9.41 2.47
N ARG A 126 -11.06 8.47 3.40
CA ARG A 126 -11.21 7.04 3.13
C ARG A 126 -12.66 6.72 2.77
N GLU A 127 -12.84 5.88 1.75
CA GLU A 127 -14.15 5.31 1.45
C GLU A 127 -14.66 4.53 2.65
N MET A 128 -15.88 4.85 3.09
CA MET A 128 -16.52 4.15 4.20
C MET A 128 -16.80 2.71 3.76
N PRO A 129 -16.46 1.69 4.57
CA PRO A 129 -16.81 0.32 4.23
C PRO A 129 -18.33 0.13 4.35
N VAL A 130 -18.89 -0.76 3.52
CA VAL A 130 -20.35 -0.89 3.30
C VAL A 130 -21.11 -1.27 4.57
N ASP A 131 -20.47 -1.98 5.51
CA ASP A 131 -21.02 -2.32 6.82
C ASP A 131 -21.21 -1.11 7.75
N TYR A 132 -20.56 0.02 7.46
CA TYR A 132 -20.68 1.27 8.23
C TYR A 132 -21.80 2.21 7.75
N GLU A 133 -22.59 1.84 6.74
CA GLU A 133 -23.76 2.65 6.33
C GLU A 133 -24.78 2.83 7.46
N GLN A 134 -24.80 1.92 8.44
CA GLN A 134 -25.71 1.95 9.59
C GLN A 134 -25.19 2.75 10.79
N ARG A 135 -24.15 3.60 10.64
CA ARG A 135 -23.68 4.38 11.79
C ARG A 135 -24.73 5.40 12.26
N ILE A 136 -24.98 5.40 13.57
CA ILE A 136 -25.79 6.39 14.30
C ILE A 136 -25.25 7.84 14.21
N ASP A 137 -24.00 8.04 13.80
CA ASP A 137 -23.40 9.36 13.59
C ASP A 137 -23.60 9.92 12.17
N ALA A 138 -24.07 9.08 11.23
CA ALA A 138 -24.45 9.50 9.89
C ALA A 138 -25.59 10.53 9.98
N VAL A 139 -25.71 11.40 8.99
CA VAL A 139 -26.69 12.52 8.99
C VAL A 139 -28.12 12.05 9.32
N GLN A 140 -28.46 10.81 8.96
CA GLN A 140 -29.77 10.20 9.25
C GLN A 140 -29.95 9.68 10.69
N GLY A 141 -28.88 9.41 11.43
CA GLY A 141 -28.91 8.91 12.82
C GLY A 141 -28.75 10.00 13.89
N ARG A 142 -28.50 11.24 13.48
CA ARG A 142 -28.23 12.34 14.42
C ARG A 142 -29.48 12.66 15.25
N PRO A 143 -29.37 12.70 16.60
CA PRO A 143 -30.50 13.07 17.43
C PRO A 143 -30.90 14.52 17.18
N ALA A 144 -32.18 14.85 17.36
CA ALA A 144 -32.75 16.16 17.03
C ALA A 144 -32.07 17.36 17.72
N TRP A 145 -31.32 17.11 18.79
CA TRP A 145 -30.59 18.11 19.57
C TRP A 145 -29.11 18.25 19.17
N TRP A 146 -28.63 17.49 18.19
CA TRP A 146 -27.26 17.60 17.67
C TRP A 146 -27.11 18.87 16.81
N THR A 147 -26.09 19.69 17.10
CA THR A 147 -25.76 20.88 16.31
C THR A 147 -24.28 20.86 15.90
N PRO A 148 -23.92 21.37 14.70
CA PRO A 148 -22.52 21.41 14.23
C PRO A 148 -21.59 22.25 15.12
N ALA A 149 -22.13 23.27 15.79
CA ALA A 149 -21.38 24.16 16.68
C ALA A 149 -21.06 23.51 18.05
N GLY A 150 -21.62 22.33 18.34
CA GLY A 150 -21.68 21.78 19.68
C GLY A 150 -22.69 22.54 20.55
N GLY A 151 -23.35 21.83 21.45
CA GLY A 151 -24.35 22.38 22.37
C GLY A 151 -24.45 21.54 23.63
N GLU A 152 -25.23 22.01 24.61
CA GLU A 152 -25.46 21.25 25.83
C GLU A 152 -26.22 19.95 25.52
N ILE A 153 -25.71 18.82 26.03
CA ILE A 153 -26.42 17.54 25.95
C ILE A 153 -27.71 17.68 26.79
N PRO A 154 -28.89 17.40 26.23
CA PRO A 154 -30.14 17.54 26.96
C PRO A 154 -30.12 16.68 28.23
N ARG A 155 -30.59 17.23 29.35
CA ARG A 155 -30.79 16.43 30.56
C ARG A 155 -31.90 15.41 30.31
N GLU A 156 -31.58 14.14 30.52
CA GLU A 156 -32.52 13.02 30.38
C GLU A 156 -33.68 13.23 31.37
N LYS A 157 -34.91 13.40 30.85
CA LYS A 157 -36.11 13.41 31.68
C LYS A 157 -36.40 11.97 32.11
N ARG A 158 -36.14 11.63 33.37
CA ARG A 158 -36.64 10.39 33.95
C ARG A 158 -38.17 10.46 33.96
N PHE A 159 -38.82 9.47 33.34
CA PHE A 159 -40.29 9.40 33.24
C PHE A 159 -40.98 8.93 34.53
N TYR A 160 -40.24 8.73 35.63
CA TYR A 160 -40.73 8.07 36.85
C TYR A 160 -40.32 8.81 38.14
N GLU A 161 -40.35 10.14 38.14
CA GLU A 161 -40.32 10.93 39.38
C GLU A 161 -41.70 11.52 39.68
#